data_AF-A0A2E9LB69-F1
#
_entry.id   AF-A0A2E9LB69-F1
#
_cell.length_a   1.000
_cell.length_b   1.000
_cell.length_c   1.000
_cell.angle_alpha   90.00
_cell.angle_beta   90.00
_cell.angle_gamma   90.00
#
_symmetry.space_group_name_H-M   'P 1'
#
loop_
_entity.id
_entity.type
_entity.pdbx_description
1 polymer ?
#
loop_
_entity_poly.entity_id
_entity_poly.type
_entity_poly.pdbx_seq_one_letter_code
_entity_poly.pdbx_strand_id
1 'polypeptide(L)'
;MEFGGIWHLLLLTTMIGVVNEGINTTETLNIESRKFAFGKVISVVLLLTITLFWIWALSPLAPSGHPDKLDDSSFADEAKVLCGIAEEKLEEIPYAFSVKSPDERADQIDQGTAIYRNLLSELLLIAPEENTRDGRLVRLWIADYALYLDDRDNYAEQFRDGIDEAFTVTKKGSRWVTDPVDEFAKGNKIRECLVPLDV
;
A
#
# COMPACT_ATOMS: atom_id res chain seq x y z
N MET A 1 22.29 25.97 -93.59
CA MET A 1 20.98 25.50 -94.10
C MET A 1 20.26 24.88 -92.92
N GLU A 2 19.07 25.25 -92.48
CA GLU A 2 18.08 26.25 -92.89
C GLU A 2 17.06 26.36 -91.72
N PHE A 3 16.47 27.55 -91.57
CA PHE A 3 15.14 27.93 -91.07
C PHE A 3 14.42 27.06 -90.03
N GLY A 4 13.96 27.63 -88.92
CA GLY A 4 12.74 28.45 -88.87
C GLY A 4 11.62 27.56 -88.29
N GLY A 5 10.91 27.91 -87.24
CA GLY A 5 10.03 29.06 -87.14
C GLY A 5 8.96 28.69 -86.14
N ILE A 6 8.69 29.62 -85.22
CA ILE A 6 7.69 29.52 -84.17
C ILE A 6 6.32 29.73 -84.80
N TRP A 7 5.36 28.84 -84.52
CA TRP A 7 3.94 29.14 -84.70
C TRP A 7 3.20 29.07 -83.36
N HIS A 8 2.61 30.23 -83.05
CA HIS A 8 1.48 30.52 -82.17
C HIS A 8 0.51 29.35 -81.96
N LEU A 9 0.17 29.00 -80.71
CA LEU A 9 -0.88 29.58 -79.84
C LEU A 9 -2.29 29.02 -80.14
N LEU A 10 -2.97 28.67 -79.04
CA LEU A 10 -4.41 28.45 -78.84
C LEU A 10 -4.98 27.08 -79.24
N LEU A 11 -5.21 26.25 -78.22
CA LEU A 11 -6.54 25.76 -77.79
C LEU A 11 -6.33 24.53 -76.92
N LEU A 12 -6.44 24.66 -75.58
CA LEU A 12 -6.88 23.60 -74.63
C LEU A 12 -6.72 24.06 -73.17
N THR A 13 -7.28 25.22 -72.80
CA THR A 13 -7.31 25.70 -71.40
C THR A 13 -8.53 25.17 -70.62
N THR A 14 -9.04 23.97 -70.91
CA THR A 14 -10.25 23.46 -70.23
C THR A 14 -10.16 22.04 -69.68
N MET A 15 -9.00 21.37 -69.73
CA MET A 15 -8.85 20.00 -69.19
C MET A 15 -7.82 19.86 -68.06
N ILE A 16 -7.16 20.95 -67.65
CA ILE A 16 -6.13 20.89 -66.59
C ILE A 16 -6.71 21.27 -65.21
N GLY A 17 -7.79 22.06 -65.14
CA GLY A 17 -8.42 22.44 -63.87
C GLY A 17 -9.15 21.30 -63.17
N VAL A 18 -9.89 20.47 -63.91
CA VAL A 18 -10.71 19.38 -63.33
C VAL A 18 -9.86 18.19 -62.86
N VAL A 19 -8.74 17.91 -63.53
CA VAL A 19 -7.84 16.81 -63.16
C VAL A 19 -7.03 17.14 -61.90
N ASN A 20 -6.68 18.42 -61.68
CA ASN A 20 -5.89 18.83 -60.51
C ASN A 20 -6.72 18.87 -59.20
N GLU A 21 -8.04 19.15 -59.27
CA GLU A 21 -8.94 19.00 -58.12
C GLU A 21 -9.25 17.53 -57.79
N GLY A 22 -9.36 16.66 -58.80
CA GLY A 22 -9.64 15.24 -58.61
C GLY A 22 -8.51 14.45 -57.94
N ILE A 23 -7.24 14.77 -58.24
CA ILE A 23 -6.05 14.12 -57.66
C ILE A 23 -5.83 14.57 -56.20
N ASN A 24 -5.95 15.87 -55.92
CA ASN A 24 -5.85 16.39 -54.55
C ASN A 24 -6.95 15.82 -53.63
N THR A 25 -8.16 15.60 -54.15
CA THR A 25 -9.28 15.03 -53.38
C THR A 25 -9.07 13.53 -53.11
N THR A 26 -8.51 12.77 -54.04
CA THR A 26 -8.24 11.33 -53.83
C THR A 26 -7.04 11.07 -52.91
N GLU A 27 -6.04 11.93 -52.89
CA GLU A 27 -4.90 11.80 -51.98
C GLU A 27 -5.27 12.19 -50.54
N THR A 28 -6.05 13.28 -50.37
CA THR A 28 -6.56 13.71 -49.06
C THR A 28 -7.52 12.71 -48.43
N LEU A 29 -8.46 12.14 -49.20
CA LEU A 29 -9.35 11.07 -48.73
C LEU A 29 -8.58 9.79 -48.35
N ASN A 30 -7.50 9.46 -49.05
CA ASN A 30 -6.65 8.30 -48.74
C ASN A 30 -5.75 8.51 -47.50
N ILE A 31 -5.33 9.75 -47.24
CA ILE A 31 -4.57 10.10 -46.04
C ILE A 31 -5.50 10.17 -44.82
N GLU A 32 -6.70 10.74 -44.95
CA GLU A 32 -7.71 10.72 -43.89
C GLU A 32 -8.18 9.30 -43.58
N SER A 33 -8.47 8.48 -44.59
CA SER A 33 -8.90 7.09 -44.37
C SER A 33 -7.80 6.25 -43.71
N ARG A 34 -6.53 6.41 -44.11
CA ARG A 34 -5.40 5.76 -43.44
C ARG A 34 -5.21 6.26 -42.01
N LYS A 35 -5.25 7.56 -41.75
CA LYS A 35 -5.15 8.12 -40.39
C LYS A 35 -6.29 7.64 -39.49
N PHE A 36 -7.50 7.54 -40.03
CA PHE A 36 -8.66 6.99 -39.33
C PHE A 36 -8.52 5.49 -39.06
N ALA A 37 -7.99 4.72 -40.01
CA ALA A 37 -7.69 3.31 -39.82
C ALA A 37 -6.57 3.09 -38.78
N PHE A 38 -5.50 3.88 -38.82
CA PHE A 38 -4.42 3.83 -37.83
C PHE A 38 -4.89 4.23 -36.43
N GLY A 39 -5.68 5.30 -36.32
CA GLY A 39 -6.30 5.71 -35.05
C GLY A 39 -7.19 4.62 -34.48
N LYS A 40 -7.99 3.95 -35.33
CA LYS A 40 -8.80 2.80 -34.92
C LYS A 40 -7.96 1.61 -34.45
N VAL A 41 -6.89 1.26 -35.17
CA VAL A 41 -6.00 0.15 -34.80
C VAL A 41 -5.33 0.44 -33.45
N ILE A 42 -4.80 1.65 -33.26
CA ILE A 42 -4.20 2.06 -31.98
C ILE A 42 -5.23 1.99 -30.85
N SER A 43 -6.45 2.52 -31.07
CA SER A 43 -7.52 2.45 -30.09
C SER A 43 -7.91 1.01 -29.74
N VAL A 44 -8.00 0.12 -30.73
CA VAL A 44 -8.30 -1.31 -30.50
C VAL A 44 -7.17 -1.99 -29.71
N VAL A 45 -5.91 -1.75 -30.06
CA VAL A 45 -4.77 -2.32 -29.32
C VAL A 45 -4.72 -1.80 -27.89
N LEU A 46 -4.96 -0.50 -27.66
CA LEU A 46 -5.02 0.08 -26.33
C LEU A 46 -6.14 -0.56 -25.50
N LEU A 47 -7.35 -0.68 -26.07
CA LEU A 47 -8.49 -1.31 -25.42
C LEU A 47 -8.21 -2.77 -25.08
N LEU A 48 -7.60 -3.53 -25.99
CA LEU A 48 -7.21 -4.91 -25.74
C LEU A 48 -6.16 -5.00 -24.63
N THR A 49 -5.15 -4.12 -24.64
CA THR A 49 -4.10 -4.10 -23.61
C THR A 49 -4.67 -3.76 -22.24
N ILE A 50 -5.52 -2.74 -22.15
CA ILE A 50 -6.23 -2.36 -20.92
C ILE A 50 -7.11 -3.51 -20.45
N THR A 51 -7.86 -4.15 -21.34
CA THR A 51 -8.74 -5.28 -21.00
C THR A 51 -7.93 -6.45 -20.46
N LEU A 52 -6.85 -6.84 -21.13
CA LEU A 52 -5.97 -7.91 -20.70
C LEU A 52 -5.29 -7.59 -19.35
N PHE A 53 -4.86 -6.35 -19.16
CA PHE A 53 -4.32 -5.89 -17.88
C PHE A 53 -5.34 -6.04 -16.75
N TRP A 54 -6.59 -5.60 -16.95
CA TRP A 54 -7.63 -5.72 -15.93
C TRP A 54 -8.04 -7.17 -15.67
N ILE A 55 -8.12 -8.01 -16.71
CA ILE A 55 -8.35 -9.44 -16.55
C ILE A 55 -7.26 -10.06 -15.68
N TRP A 56 -5.99 -9.74 -15.94
CA TRP A 56 -4.88 -10.24 -15.14
C TRP A 56 -4.91 -9.68 -13.71
N ALA A 57 -5.08 -8.37 -13.53
CA ALA A 57 -5.06 -7.70 -12.22
C ALA A 57 -6.21 -8.14 -11.30
N LEU A 58 -7.38 -8.48 -11.85
CA LEU A 58 -8.52 -8.99 -11.10
C LEU A 58 -8.60 -10.53 -11.07
N SER A 59 -7.66 -11.22 -11.73
CA SER A 59 -7.61 -12.67 -11.70
C SER A 59 -7.04 -13.17 -10.36
N PRO A 60 -7.39 -14.40 -9.93
CA PRO A 60 -6.73 -15.07 -8.80
C PRO A 60 -5.21 -15.29 -8.98
N LEU A 61 -4.68 -15.02 -10.18
CA LEU A 61 -3.26 -15.17 -10.51
C LEU A 61 -2.42 -13.96 -10.11
N ALA A 62 -3.06 -12.80 -9.86
CA ALA A 62 -2.37 -11.65 -9.31
C ALA A 62 -2.04 -11.91 -7.83
N PRO A 63 -0.78 -11.72 -7.38
CA PRO A 63 -0.44 -11.73 -5.97
C PRO A 63 -1.33 -10.73 -5.25
N SER A 64 -2.28 -11.23 -4.48
CA SER A 64 -3.30 -10.45 -3.81
C SER A 64 -3.27 -10.83 -2.34
N GLY A 65 -2.98 -9.85 -1.50
CA GLY A 65 -2.83 -10.05 -0.07
C GLY A 65 -2.44 -8.76 0.61
N HIS A 66 -2.79 -8.64 1.88
CA HIS A 66 -2.22 -7.61 2.74
C HIS A 66 -0.69 -7.77 2.71
N PRO A 67 0.12 -6.70 2.53
CA PRO A 67 1.58 -6.83 2.42
C PRO A 67 2.19 -7.58 3.62
N ASP A 68 1.58 -7.39 4.79
CA ASP A 68 1.95 -8.04 6.06
C ASP A 68 1.28 -9.40 6.30
N LYS A 69 0.52 -9.92 5.33
CA LYS A 69 -0.07 -11.27 5.45
C LYS A 69 1.05 -12.30 5.41
N LEU A 70 1.08 -13.15 6.42
CA LEU A 70 1.96 -14.32 6.47
C LEU A 70 1.50 -15.38 5.46
N ASP A 71 2.47 -16.03 4.83
CA ASP A 71 2.23 -17.13 3.90
C ASP A 71 1.73 -18.38 4.65
N ASP A 72 2.27 -18.63 5.85
CA ASP A 72 1.87 -19.69 6.76
C ASP A 72 1.08 -19.12 7.97
N SER A 73 -0.06 -19.74 8.32
CA SER A 73 -0.89 -19.28 9.44
C SER A 73 -0.47 -19.82 10.80
N SER A 74 0.45 -20.80 10.89
CA SER A 74 0.86 -21.44 12.14
C SER A 74 1.25 -20.45 13.22
N PHE A 75 2.11 -19.47 12.89
CA PHE A 75 2.47 -18.40 13.80
C PHE A 75 1.24 -17.61 14.27
N ALA A 76 0.34 -17.25 13.37
CA ALA A 76 -0.85 -16.47 13.71
C ALA A 76 -1.82 -17.26 14.60
N ASP A 77 -1.98 -18.56 14.34
CA ASP A 77 -2.86 -19.44 15.12
C ASP A 77 -2.34 -19.59 16.56
N GLU A 78 -1.03 -19.72 16.75
CA GLU A 78 -0.39 -19.78 18.08
C GLU A 78 -0.34 -18.40 18.77
N ALA A 79 0.02 -17.34 18.03
CA ALA A 79 0.07 -15.97 18.54
C ALA A 79 -1.28 -15.52 19.11
N LYS A 80 -2.38 -15.93 18.47
CA LYS A 80 -3.74 -15.64 18.95
C LYS A 80 -3.96 -16.09 20.40
N VAL A 81 -3.47 -17.28 20.75
CA VAL A 81 -3.61 -17.84 22.10
C VAL A 81 -2.78 -17.02 23.09
N LEU A 82 -1.53 -16.71 22.75
CA LEU A 82 -0.64 -15.94 23.62
C LEU A 82 -1.16 -14.53 23.87
N CYS A 83 -1.64 -13.86 22.82
CA CYS A 83 -2.23 -12.52 22.94
C CYS A 83 -3.52 -12.52 23.76
N GLY A 84 -4.38 -13.53 23.59
CA GLY A 84 -5.57 -13.68 24.43
C GLY A 84 -5.23 -13.84 25.93
N ILE A 85 -4.20 -14.62 26.25
CA ILE A 85 -3.71 -14.76 27.64
C ILE A 85 -3.17 -13.41 28.17
N ALA A 86 -2.51 -12.62 27.32
CA ALA A 86 -2.03 -11.29 27.70
C ALA A 86 -3.20 -10.31 27.95
N GLU A 87 -4.24 -10.33 27.11
CA GLU A 87 -5.46 -9.54 27.31
C GLU A 87 -6.16 -9.92 28.62
N GLU A 88 -6.32 -11.22 28.91
CA GLU A 88 -6.89 -11.70 30.18
C GLU A 88 -6.12 -11.17 31.40
N LYS A 89 -4.78 -11.18 31.34
CA LYS A 89 -3.95 -10.61 32.42
C LYS A 89 -4.09 -9.09 32.54
N LEU A 90 -4.27 -8.39 31.41
CA LEU A 90 -4.45 -6.94 31.41
C LEU A 90 -5.79 -6.55 32.04
N GLU A 91 -6.85 -7.36 31.86
CA GLU A 91 -8.17 -7.13 32.48
C GLU A 91 -8.13 -7.16 34.03
N GLU A 92 -7.12 -7.79 34.62
CA GLU A 92 -6.90 -7.79 36.08
C GLU A 92 -6.32 -6.46 36.60
N ILE A 93 -5.82 -5.59 35.71
CA ILE A 93 -5.23 -4.30 36.04
C ILE A 93 -6.27 -3.20 35.82
N PRO A 94 -6.55 -2.33 36.82
CA PRO A 94 -7.40 -1.18 36.60
C PRO A 94 -6.79 -0.23 35.56
N TYR A 95 -7.64 0.40 34.73
CA TYR A 95 -7.18 1.35 33.73
C TYR A 95 -6.40 2.53 34.33
N ALA A 96 -5.32 2.94 33.67
CA ALA A 96 -4.46 4.06 34.06
C ALA A 96 -5.24 5.37 34.28
N PHE A 97 -6.26 5.65 33.46
CA PHE A 97 -7.10 6.84 33.61
C PHE A 97 -8.08 6.78 34.79
N SER A 98 -8.26 5.61 35.42
CA SER A 98 -9.20 5.43 36.53
C SER A 98 -8.62 5.82 37.90
N VAL A 99 -7.29 5.87 38.01
CA VAL A 99 -6.61 6.29 39.24
C VAL A 99 -6.34 7.78 39.27
N LYS A 100 -6.31 8.32 40.50
CA LYS A 100 -6.13 9.75 40.75
C LYS A 100 -4.68 10.16 40.97
N SER A 101 -3.86 9.24 41.47
CA SER A 101 -2.45 9.52 41.74
C SER A 101 -1.62 9.33 40.46
N PRO A 102 -0.76 10.30 40.08
CA PRO A 102 0.21 10.11 39.00
C PRO A 102 1.09 8.87 39.20
N ASP A 103 1.56 8.63 40.43
CA ASP A 103 2.39 7.46 40.74
C ASP A 103 1.64 6.14 40.52
N GLU A 104 0.38 6.06 40.97
CA GLU A 104 -0.45 4.86 40.75
C GLU A 104 -0.74 4.65 39.26
N ARG A 105 -0.87 5.74 38.48
CA ARG A 105 -1.04 5.67 37.04
C ARG A 105 0.20 5.11 36.35
N ALA A 106 1.38 5.60 36.72
CA ALA A 106 2.65 5.08 36.23
C ALA A 106 2.78 3.58 36.53
N ASP A 107 2.49 3.17 37.77
CA ASP A 107 2.58 1.78 38.19
C ASP A 107 1.62 0.85 37.43
N GLN A 108 0.44 1.34 37.04
CA GLN A 108 -0.50 0.58 36.21
C GLN A 108 0.00 0.43 34.77
N ILE A 109 0.52 1.51 34.18
CA ILE A 109 1.10 1.48 32.84
C ILE A 109 2.26 0.49 32.79
N ASP A 110 3.17 0.54 33.77
CA ASP A 110 4.32 -0.36 33.88
C ASP A 110 3.91 -1.83 33.98
N GLN A 111 2.90 -2.13 34.81
CA GLN A 111 2.37 -3.50 34.94
C GLN A 111 1.80 -4.01 33.62
N GLY A 112 1.00 -3.18 32.94
CA GLY A 112 0.49 -3.51 31.60
C GLY A 112 1.61 -3.70 30.58
N THR A 113 2.59 -2.79 30.54
CA THR A 113 3.73 -2.87 29.62
C THR A 113 4.57 -4.13 29.87
N ALA A 114 4.76 -4.53 31.13
CA ALA A 114 5.48 -5.76 31.48
C ALA A 114 4.77 -7.03 30.95
N ILE A 115 3.44 -7.07 30.98
CA ILE A 115 2.66 -8.17 30.38
C ILE A 115 2.96 -8.27 28.88
N TYR A 116 2.92 -7.15 28.16
CA TYR A 116 3.18 -7.14 26.72
C TYR A 116 4.66 -7.41 26.38
N ARG A 117 5.63 -6.98 27.18
CA ARG A 117 7.05 -7.35 26.97
C ARG A 117 7.27 -8.87 27.10
N ASN A 118 6.59 -9.50 28.05
CA ASN A 118 6.59 -10.96 28.16
C ASN A 118 5.93 -11.61 26.93
N LEU A 119 4.78 -11.09 26.48
CA LEU A 119 4.11 -11.54 25.26
C LEU A 119 5.04 -11.45 24.03
N LEU A 120 5.75 -10.32 23.83
CA LEU A 120 6.69 -10.18 22.70
C LEU A 120 7.82 -11.22 22.75
N SER A 121 8.27 -11.57 23.96
CA SER A 121 9.28 -12.61 24.16
C SER A 121 8.73 -13.99 23.80
N GLU A 122 7.50 -14.31 24.21
CA GLU A 122 6.82 -15.57 23.86
C GLU A 122 6.54 -15.68 22.35
N LEU A 123 6.09 -14.59 21.72
CA LEU A 123 5.88 -14.52 20.27
C LEU A 123 7.19 -14.75 19.50
N LEU A 124 8.31 -14.23 20.00
CA LEU A 124 9.61 -14.44 19.36
C LEU A 124 10.06 -15.92 19.41
N LEU A 125 9.67 -16.68 20.44
CA LEU A 125 10.00 -18.10 20.57
C LEU A 125 9.30 -18.98 19.53
N ILE A 126 8.09 -18.59 19.11
CA ILE A 126 7.30 -19.29 18.09
C ILE A 126 7.48 -18.70 16.67
N ALA A 127 8.31 -17.66 16.53
CA ALA A 127 8.51 -16.98 15.25
C ALA A 127 9.17 -17.92 14.21
N PRO A 128 8.72 -17.93 12.94
CA PRO A 128 9.37 -18.68 11.87
C PRO A 128 10.83 -18.27 11.68
N GLU A 129 11.66 -19.13 11.09
CA GLU A 129 13.10 -18.86 10.89
C GLU A 129 13.37 -17.49 10.24
N GLU A 130 14.34 -16.75 10.74
CA GLU A 130 14.64 -15.36 10.32
C GLU A 130 14.96 -15.21 8.83
N ASN A 131 15.52 -16.25 8.21
CA ASN A 131 15.83 -16.27 6.77
C ASN A 131 14.58 -16.40 5.88
N THR A 132 13.40 -16.74 6.43
CA THR A 132 12.13 -16.83 5.70
C THR A 132 11.45 -15.46 5.56
N ARG A 133 10.52 -15.32 4.60
CA ARG A 133 9.73 -14.08 4.46
C ARG A 133 8.92 -13.81 5.73
N ASP A 134 8.16 -14.80 6.19
CA ASP A 134 7.31 -14.69 7.37
C ASP A 134 8.13 -14.40 8.63
N GLY A 135 9.26 -15.09 8.82
CA GLY A 135 10.15 -14.84 9.95
C GLY A 135 10.72 -13.42 9.98
N ARG A 136 10.99 -12.81 8.82
CA ARG A 136 11.37 -11.37 8.76
C ARG A 136 10.21 -10.45 9.10
N LEU A 137 9.02 -10.72 8.55
CA LEU A 137 7.83 -9.89 8.81
C LEU A 137 7.45 -9.91 10.29
N VAL A 138 7.44 -11.09 10.92
CA VAL A 138 7.17 -11.25 12.36
C VAL A 138 8.17 -10.46 13.20
N ARG A 139 9.47 -10.52 12.89
CA ARG A 139 10.49 -9.77 13.65
C ARG A 139 10.40 -8.26 13.46
N LEU A 140 10.07 -7.79 12.25
CA LEU A 140 9.81 -6.38 12.01
C LEU A 140 8.59 -5.89 12.80
N TRP A 141 7.52 -6.70 12.82
CA TRP A 141 6.32 -6.42 13.60
C TRP A 141 6.60 -6.38 15.11
N ILE A 142 7.34 -7.37 15.65
CA ILE A 142 7.76 -7.40 17.06
C ILE A 142 8.63 -6.18 17.40
N ALA A 143 9.52 -5.75 16.50
CA ALA A 143 10.34 -4.56 16.72
C ALA A 143 9.50 -3.27 16.77
N ASP A 144 8.50 -3.14 15.90
CA ASP A 144 7.57 -2.00 15.94
C ASP A 144 6.71 -2.03 17.21
N TYR A 145 6.27 -3.22 17.66
CA TYR A 145 5.55 -3.37 18.92
C TYR A 145 6.44 -2.98 20.11
N ALA A 146 7.69 -3.45 20.14
CA ALA A 146 8.63 -3.09 21.19
C ALA A 146 8.86 -1.57 21.29
N LEU A 147 8.92 -0.87 20.15
CA LEU A 147 9.03 0.60 20.13
C LEU A 147 7.79 1.29 20.72
N TYR A 148 6.60 0.77 20.44
CA TYR A 148 5.37 1.24 21.13
C TYR A 148 5.41 0.98 22.64
N LEU A 149 5.99 -0.14 23.09
CA LEU A 149 6.17 -0.40 24.53
C LEU A 149 7.20 0.54 25.17
N ASP A 150 8.26 0.91 24.45
CA ASP A 150 9.19 1.94 24.91
C ASP A 150 8.50 3.31 25.04
N ASP A 151 7.57 3.65 24.14
CA ASP A 151 6.74 4.87 24.28
C ASP A 151 5.89 4.82 25.57
N ARG A 152 5.34 3.67 25.93
CA ARG A 152 4.57 3.48 27.17
C ARG A 152 5.43 3.68 28.41
N ASP A 153 6.66 3.15 28.42
CA ASP A 153 7.59 3.33 29.54
C ASP A 153 7.96 4.82 29.72
N ASN A 154 8.22 5.52 28.60
CA ASN A 154 8.47 6.96 28.62
C ASN A 154 7.27 7.76 29.12
N TYR A 155 6.05 7.28 28.85
CA TYR A 155 4.82 7.90 29.33
C TYR A 155 4.59 7.68 30.83
N ALA A 156 4.88 6.47 31.33
CA ALA A 156 4.82 6.18 32.76
C ALA A 156 5.81 7.05 33.56
N GLU A 157 7.03 7.24 33.05
CA GLU A 157 8.05 8.07 33.71
C GLU A 157 7.64 9.54 33.84
N GLN A 158 6.92 10.09 32.86
CA GLN A 158 6.43 11.47 32.91
C GLN A 158 5.57 11.75 34.15
N PHE A 159 4.73 10.79 34.55
CA PHE A 159 3.91 10.95 35.76
C PHE A 159 4.74 11.05 37.04
N ARG A 160 5.88 10.35 37.11
CA ARG A 160 6.82 10.41 38.25
C ARG A 160 7.55 11.74 38.33
N ASP A 161 7.75 12.38 37.18
CA ASP A 161 8.28 13.75 37.07
C ASP A 161 7.20 14.84 37.28
N GLY A 162 5.95 14.45 37.56
CA GLY A 162 4.83 15.36 37.74
C GLY A 162 4.29 15.97 36.45
N ILE A 163 4.57 15.35 35.30
CA ILE A 163 4.10 15.74 33.97
C ILE A 163 2.87 14.87 33.62
N ASP A 164 1.73 15.52 33.40
CA ASP A 164 0.45 14.89 33.00
C ASP A 164 0.06 15.42 31.61
N GLU A 165 0.81 15.01 30.59
CA GLU A 165 0.55 15.32 29.19
C GLU A 165 -0.16 14.15 28.49
N ALA A 166 -0.66 14.39 27.28
CA ALA A 166 -1.29 13.31 26.51
C ALA A 166 -0.25 12.28 26.07
N PHE A 167 -0.62 11.00 26.09
CA PHE A 167 0.22 9.94 25.55
C PHE A 167 0.61 10.22 24.09
N THR A 168 1.90 10.13 23.80
CA THR A 168 2.44 10.30 22.45
C THR A 168 3.11 9.02 22.00
N VAL A 169 3.00 8.74 20.70
CA VAL A 169 3.50 7.52 20.08
C VAL A 169 4.55 7.90 19.04
N THR A 170 5.62 7.11 18.96
CA THR A 170 6.71 7.32 18.01
C THR A 170 6.19 7.23 16.57
N LYS A 171 6.68 8.13 15.71
CA LYS A 171 6.40 8.09 14.27
C LYS A 171 7.40 7.23 13.54
N LYS A 172 6.89 6.38 12.64
CA LYS A 172 7.66 5.65 11.63
C LYS A 172 7.35 6.24 10.26
N GLY A 173 8.22 7.15 9.79
CA GLY A 173 7.97 7.94 8.59
C GLY A 173 6.83 8.92 8.79
N SER A 174 5.80 8.85 7.94
CA SER A 174 4.60 9.70 8.06
C SER A 174 3.49 9.11 8.94
N ARG A 175 3.67 7.89 9.47
CA ARG A 175 2.68 7.13 10.23
C ARG A 175 3.11 6.93 11.68
N TRP A 176 2.16 6.63 12.56
CA TRP A 176 2.46 6.22 13.95
C TRP A 176 2.94 4.77 13.97
N VAL A 177 3.80 4.38 14.93
CA VAL A 177 4.29 2.99 15.00
C VAL A 177 3.17 1.99 15.32
N THR A 178 2.08 2.44 15.94
CA THR A 178 0.88 1.61 16.16
C THR A 178 0.22 1.18 14.85
N ASP A 179 0.33 1.95 13.77
CA ASP A 179 -0.29 1.63 12.48
C ASP A 179 0.21 0.28 11.90
N PRO A 180 1.52 0.06 11.67
CA PRO A 180 2.01 -1.23 11.17
C PRO A 180 1.79 -2.38 12.17
N VAL A 181 1.80 -2.11 13.49
CA VAL A 181 1.49 -3.13 14.51
C VAL A 181 0.05 -3.64 14.33
N ASP A 182 -0.89 -2.71 14.21
CA ASP A 182 -2.30 -2.97 14.02
C ASP A 182 -2.62 -3.60 12.66
N GLU A 183 -2.00 -3.09 11.59
CA GLU A 183 -2.20 -3.57 10.23
C GLU A 183 -1.71 -5.02 10.08
N PHE A 184 -0.56 -5.37 10.66
CA PHE A 184 -0.08 -6.76 10.73
C PHE A 184 -1.09 -7.67 11.46
N ALA A 185 -1.58 -7.24 12.62
CA ALA A 185 -2.53 -8.01 13.42
C ALA A 185 -3.85 -8.24 12.66
N LYS A 186 -4.38 -7.20 12.00
CA LYS A 186 -5.58 -7.26 11.16
C LYS A 186 -5.36 -8.16 9.93
N GLY A 187 -4.24 -8.01 9.23
CA GLY A 187 -3.88 -8.84 8.07
C GLY A 187 -3.77 -10.32 8.42
N ASN A 188 -3.30 -10.63 9.63
CA ASN A 188 -3.12 -12.00 10.11
C ASN A 188 -4.28 -12.56 10.94
N LYS A 189 -5.37 -11.80 11.12
CA LYS A 189 -6.57 -12.22 11.88
C LYS A 189 -6.30 -12.55 13.36
N ILE A 190 -5.33 -11.86 13.96
CA ILE A 190 -4.94 -11.96 15.37
C ILE A 190 -5.30 -10.65 16.08
N ARG A 191 -6.60 -10.34 16.17
CA ARG A 191 -7.06 -9.03 16.68
C ARG A 191 -6.78 -8.85 18.18
N GLU A 192 -6.59 -9.95 18.88
CA GLU A 192 -6.15 -10.02 20.27
C GLU A 192 -4.72 -9.48 20.42
N CYS A 193 -3.93 -9.44 19.34
CA CYS A 193 -2.58 -8.88 19.30
C CYS A 193 -2.53 -7.41 18.87
N LEU A 194 -3.67 -6.69 18.84
CA LEU A 194 -3.66 -5.24 18.63
C LEU A 194 -2.94 -4.53 19.78
N VAL A 195 -2.54 -3.28 19.57
CA VAL A 195 -2.01 -2.49 20.69
C VAL A 195 -3.11 -2.27 21.73
N PRO A 196 -2.81 -2.38 23.03
CA PRO A 196 -3.78 -2.12 24.08
C PRO A 196 -4.20 -0.64 24.12
N LEU A 197 -5.46 -0.40 24.51
CA LEU A 197 -6.09 0.92 24.62
C LEU A 197 -6.33 1.31 26.08
N ASP A 198 -5.40 0.92 26.95
CA ASP A 198 -5.49 1.02 28.42
C ASP A 198 -4.93 2.34 29.00
N VAL A 199 -4.35 3.19 28.14
CA VAL A 199 -3.67 4.44 28.50
C VAL A 199 -4.26 5.67 27.84
#